data_AF-A0A8X7P511-F1
#
_entry.id   AF-A0A8X7P511-F1
#
_cell.length_a   1.000
_cell.length_b   1.000
_cell.length_c   1.000
_cell.angle_alpha   90.00
_cell.angle_beta   90.00
_cell.angle_gamma   90.00
#
_symmetry.space_group_name_H-M   'P 1'
#
loop_
_entity.id
_entity.type
_entity.pdbx_description
1 polymer ?
#
loop_
_entity_poly.entity_id
_entity_poly.type
_entity_poly.pdbx_seq_one_letter_code
_entity_poly.pdbx_strand_id
1 'polypeptide(L)'
;MADSFSGKREIEIRSKVLGFDSLSLSLSLSHFQNAAVFANHLVTVFNPTTPGIYRTLRRYVATCAHVGCSLPSATGSGFCCLGHQDLAASYSQSLASFHYVGGFLSSEDQMLNCCVALLNRNRGFHVGIPVLDQIQFFDVFPWELPDVFNTEMGNCNWLFFKKPPSEYKQIRQTRMKWKFGKRYQLYISGIAHPEIFLTGASLTKQPGLALEEIDIDLAHQWTLNLYEGMGFSLYCLSSKGGQVEIEPDVEKIQSNKSLPPTPKATASLKPASLKSASPSKKNKREPSATTVLTSQCKITG
;
A
#
# COMPACT_ATOMS: atom_id res chain seq x y z
N MET A 1 44.27 -17.91 -45.24
CA MET A 1 44.24 -16.51 -44.78
C MET A 1 42.80 -16.04 -44.94
N ALA A 2 42.09 -15.92 -43.83
CA ALA A 2 40.68 -15.52 -43.79
C ALA A 2 40.62 -14.19 -43.03
N ASP A 3 40.34 -13.11 -43.75
CA ASP A 3 40.21 -11.78 -43.16
C ASP A 3 38.83 -11.62 -42.53
N SER A 4 38.83 -11.55 -41.19
CA SER A 4 37.67 -11.25 -40.37
C SER A 4 37.41 -9.75 -40.35
N PHE A 5 36.40 -9.29 -41.10
CA PHE A 5 35.87 -7.93 -41.00
C PHE A 5 35.02 -7.77 -39.72
N SER A 6 35.65 -7.28 -38.65
CA SER A 6 34.99 -6.81 -37.43
C SER A 6 34.61 -5.34 -37.58
N GLY A 7 33.51 -5.06 -38.28
CA GLY A 7 32.96 -3.71 -38.39
C GLY A 7 32.17 -3.32 -37.13
N LYS A 8 32.78 -2.58 -36.20
CA LYS A 8 32.03 -1.85 -35.17
C LYS A 8 31.29 -0.69 -35.84
N ARG A 9 29.95 -0.69 -35.80
CA ARG A 9 29.14 0.47 -36.15
C ARG A 9 28.74 1.17 -34.86
N GLU A 10 29.30 2.34 -34.60
CA GLU A 10 28.79 3.26 -33.59
C GLU A 10 27.59 4.01 -34.16
N ILE A 11 26.51 4.06 -33.38
CA ILE A 11 25.33 4.88 -33.69
C ILE A 11 25.29 5.98 -32.63
N GLU A 12 25.58 7.20 -33.06
CA GLU A 12 25.52 8.41 -32.23
C GLU A 12 24.07 8.92 -32.17
N ILE A 13 23.40 8.77 -31.02
CA ILE A 13 22.04 9.30 -30.81
C ILE A 13 22.18 10.69 -30.18
N ARG A 14 21.91 11.74 -30.96
CA ARG A 14 21.91 13.12 -30.47
C ARG A 14 20.53 13.48 -29.92
N SER A 15 20.41 13.61 -28.59
CA SER A 15 19.26 14.24 -27.95
C SER A 15 19.46 15.76 -27.90
N LYS A 16 18.61 16.52 -28.59
CA LYS A 16 18.56 18.00 -28.52
C LYS A 16 17.50 18.44 -27.50
N VAL A 17 17.61 18.01 -26.24
CA VAL A 17 16.78 18.57 -25.17
C VAL A 17 17.65 18.63 -23.91
N LEU A 18 17.92 19.87 -23.46
CA LEU A 18 18.64 20.25 -22.23
C LEU A 18 20.16 20.02 -22.25
N GLY A 19 20.88 21.02 -22.77
CA GLY A 19 22.27 21.43 -22.49
C GLY A 19 23.22 20.60 -21.61
N PHE A 20 23.35 19.29 -21.84
CA PHE A 20 24.39 18.45 -21.24
C PHE A 20 25.32 17.89 -22.32
N ASP A 21 26.61 17.91 -22.03
CA ASP A 21 27.66 17.38 -22.89
C ASP A 21 27.48 15.87 -23.12
N SER A 22 27.73 15.46 -24.36
CA SER A 22 27.48 14.10 -24.87
C SER A 22 28.29 13.03 -24.11
N LEU A 23 27.59 12.09 -23.46
CA LEU A 23 28.19 10.84 -23.00
C LEU A 23 28.05 9.78 -24.09
N SER A 24 29.17 9.21 -24.56
CA SER A 24 29.15 8.06 -25.45
C SER A 24 29.10 6.76 -24.63
N LEU A 25 28.04 5.98 -24.84
CA LEU A 25 27.88 4.65 -24.25
C LEU A 25 27.99 3.63 -25.38
N SER A 26 29.04 2.80 -25.32
CA SER A 26 29.19 1.67 -26.24
C SER A 26 28.48 0.45 -25.66
N LEU A 27 27.40 0.02 -26.33
CA LEU A 27 26.65 -1.18 -25.96
C LEU A 27 26.78 -2.25 -27.05
N SER A 28 27.02 -3.49 -26.61
CA SER A 28 27.14 -4.69 -27.45
C SER A 28 25.86 -4.96 -28.26
N LEU A 29 26.02 -5.36 -29.53
CA LEU A 29 24.95 -5.66 -30.49
C LEU A 29 23.94 -6.72 -30.01
N SER A 30 24.33 -7.61 -29.09
CA SER A 30 23.44 -8.64 -28.51
C SER A 30 22.37 -8.07 -27.56
N HIS A 31 22.56 -6.84 -27.05
CA HIS A 31 21.53 -6.15 -26.27
C HIS A 31 20.53 -5.37 -27.14
N PHE A 32 20.85 -5.13 -28.42
CA PHE A 32 20.04 -4.30 -29.31
C PHE A 32 18.80 -5.01 -29.86
N GLN A 33 18.83 -6.34 -30.03
CA GLN A 33 17.65 -7.07 -30.52
C GLN A 33 16.52 -7.11 -29.48
N ASN A 34 16.86 -7.14 -28.18
CA ASN A 34 15.88 -7.00 -27.11
C ASN A 34 15.46 -5.54 -26.90
N ALA A 35 16.38 -4.58 -27.06
CA ALA A 35 16.08 -3.16 -26.90
C ALA A 35 15.22 -2.59 -28.05
N ALA A 36 15.35 -3.06 -29.29
CA ALA A 36 14.55 -2.59 -30.42
C ALA A 36 13.11 -3.13 -30.37
N VAL A 37 12.91 -4.36 -29.88
CA VAL A 37 11.57 -4.89 -29.60
C VAL A 37 10.94 -4.14 -28.42
N PHE A 38 11.70 -3.83 -27.38
CA PHE A 38 11.23 -2.98 -26.27
C PHE A 38 10.95 -1.53 -26.69
N ALA A 39 11.80 -0.92 -27.54
CA ALA A 39 11.64 0.45 -27.99
C ALA A 39 10.47 0.61 -28.96
N ASN A 40 10.23 -0.34 -29.88
CA ASN A 40 9.04 -0.30 -30.73
C ASN A 40 7.75 -0.58 -29.95
N HIS A 41 7.81 -1.32 -28.84
CA HIS A 41 6.67 -1.52 -27.94
C HIS A 41 6.45 -0.33 -26.98
N LEU A 42 7.49 0.47 -26.69
CA LEU A 42 7.39 1.67 -25.84
C LEU A 42 7.01 2.93 -26.62
N VAL A 43 7.45 3.07 -27.88
CA VAL A 43 7.14 4.23 -28.73
C VAL A 43 5.69 4.24 -29.22
N THR A 44 5.01 3.08 -29.26
CA THR A 44 3.56 3.01 -29.52
C THR A 44 2.68 3.13 -28.27
N VAL A 45 3.26 3.13 -27.06
CA VAL A 45 2.51 3.14 -25.80
C VAL A 45 2.56 4.49 -25.06
N PHE A 46 3.47 5.38 -25.43
CA PHE A 46 3.57 6.72 -24.83
C PHE A 46 3.28 7.84 -25.83
N ASN A 47 2.02 7.95 -26.26
CA ASN A 47 1.49 9.25 -26.62
C ASN A 47 0.86 9.87 -25.34
N PRO A 48 1.48 10.88 -24.72
CA PRO A 48 1.00 11.45 -23.45
C PRO A 48 -0.36 12.16 -23.55
N THR A 49 -0.95 12.25 -24.75
CA THR A 49 -2.25 12.88 -24.99
C THR A 49 -3.40 11.89 -25.19
N THR A 50 -3.12 10.58 -25.23
CA THR A 50 -4.17 9.56 -25.40
C THR A 50 -4.18 8.65 -24.18
N PRO A 51 -5.18 8.74 -23.27
CA PRO A 51 -5.28 7.78 -22.17
C PRO A 51 -5.38 6.39 -22.79
N GLY A 52 -4.51 5.45 -22.39
CA GLY A 52 -4.56 4.08 -22.87
C GLY A 52 -5.93 3.46 -22.59
N ILE A 53 -6.77 3.36 -23.64
CA ILE A 53 -8.19 2.97 -23.57
C ILE A 53 -8.36 1.48 -23.25
N TYR A 54 -7.30 0.67 -23.35
CA TYR A 54 -7.35 -0.76 -23.02
C TYR A 54 -6.86 -1.02 -21.59
N ARG A 55 -7.61 -0.53 -20.60
CA ARG A 55 -7.50 -1.09 -19.24
C ARG A 55 -8.23 -2.44 -19.26
N THR A 56 -7.47 -3.53 -19.39
CA THR A 56 -8.01 -4.88 -19.19
C THR A 56 -8.62 -4.94 -17.79
N LEU A 57 -9.78 -5.58 -17.68
CA LEU A 57 -10.47 -5.78 -16.39
C LEU A 57 -9.48 -6.38 -15.40
N ARG A 58 -9.15 -5.66 -14.32
CA ARG A 58 -8.17 -6.13 -13.35
C ARG A 58 -8.71 -7.39 -12.67
N ARG A 59 -7.99 -8.49 -12.85
CA ARG A 59 -8.24 -9.75 -12.16
C ARG A 59 -7.08 -10.01 -11.23
N TYR A 60 -7.31 -10.04 -9.92
CA TYR A 60 -6.21 -10.12 -8.94
C TYR A 60 -5.30 -11.34 -9.16
N VAL A 61 -5.81 -12.44 -9.73
CA VAL A 61 -5.03 -13.65 -10.04
C VAL A 61 -4.23 -13.60 -11.35
N ALA A 62 -4.57 -12.71 -12.27
CA ALA A 62 -4.03 -12.67 -13.64
C ALA A 62 -3.34 -11.34 -13.99
N THR A 63 -3.52 -10.30 -13.17
CA THR A 63 -2.88 -9.00 -13.33
C THR A 63 -1.74 -8.86 -12.32
N CYS A 64 -0.70 -8.12 -12.71
CA CYS A 64 0.40 -7.73 -11.83
C CYS A 64 -0.11 -7.18 -10.48
N ALA A 65 0.51 -7.62 -9.39
CA ALA A 65 0.19 -7.22 -8.03
C ALA A 65 0.69 -5.81 -7.68
N HIS A 66 1.64 -5.27 -8.45
CA HIS A 66 2.08 -3.90 -8.29
C HIS A 66 0.94 -2.92 -8.65
N VAL A 67 0.51 -2.13 -7.66
CA VAL A 67 -0.60 -1.18 -7.82
C VAL A 67 -0.29 -0.18 -8.92
N GLY A 68 -1.27 0.05 -9.80
CA GLY A 68 -1.12 0.90 -10.99
C GLY A 68 -0.75 0.12 -12.26
N CYS A 69 -0.15 -1.07 -12.14
CA CYS A 69 0.13 -1.91 -13.30
C CYS A 69 -1.11 -2.71 -13.73
N SER A 70 -1.40 -2.70 -15.04
CA SER A 70 -2.49 -3.49 -15.65
C SER A 70 -1.98 -4.60 -16.57
N LEU A 71 -0.66 -4.85 -16.59
CA LEU A 71 -0.08 -5.92 -17.38
C LEU A 71 -0.42 -7.29 -16.79
N PRO A 72 -0.62 -8.32 -17.63
CA PRO A 72 -0.84 -9.67 -17.16
C PRO A 72 0.39 -10.21 -16.43
N SER A 73 0.17 -10.99 -15.38
CA SER A 73 1.20 -11.78 -14.70
C SER A 73 1.08 -13.24 -15.11
N ALA A 74 2.20 -13.95 -15.21
CA ALA A 74 2.17 -15.40 -15.36
C ALA A 74 1.48 -16.05 -14.15
N THR A 75 0.76 -17.15 -14.36
CA THR A 75 0.04 -17.86 -13.29
C THR A 75 0.99 -18.20 -12.14
N GLY A 76 0.63 -17.77 -10.93
CA GLY A 76 1.41 -17.99 -9.70
C GLY A 76 2.52 -16.98 -9.42
N SER A 77 3.01 -16.22 -10.41
CA SER A 77 4.12 -15.27 -10.23
C SER A 77 3.74 -13.99 -9.47
N GLY A 78 2.47 -13.58 -9.54
CA GLY A 78 1.99 -12.33 -8.94
C GLY A 78 2.44 -11.06 -9.65
N PHE A 79 3.45 -11.08 -10.52
CA PHE A 79 4.00 -9.90 -11.20
C PHE A 79 4.23 -10.16 -12.68
N CYS A 80 4.20 -9.10 -13.50
CA CYS A 80 4.49 -9.22 -14.93
C CYS A 80 5.99 -9.29 -15.25
N CYS A 81 6.85 -8.82 -14.34
CA CYS A 81 8.31 -8.86 -14.46
C CYS A 81 8.97 -8.68 -13.08
N LEU A 82 10.27 -9.01 -12.98
CA LEU A 82 11.07 -8.87 -11.76
C LEU A 82 11.17 -7.41 -11.30
N GLY A 83 11.31 -6.46 -12.23
CA GLY A 83 11.40 -5.04 -11.87
C GLY A 83 10.18 -4.51 -11.10
N HIS A 84 8.96 -4.94 -11.46
CA HIS A 84 7.75 -4.58 -10.71
C HIS A 84 7.65 -5.29 -9.36
N GLN A 85 8.19 -6.50 -9.24
CA GLN A 85 8.29 -7.19 -7.96
C GLN A 85 9.21 -6.40 -7.00
N ASP A 86 10.38 -6.00 -7.49
CA ASP A 86 11.37 -5.25 -6.71
C ASP A 86 10.85 -3.85 -6.32
N LEU A 87 10.23 -3.13 -7.25
CA LEU A 87 9.60 -1.84 -6.98
C LEU A 87 8.46 -1.97 -5.96
N ALA A 88 7.59 -2.96 -6.11
CA ALA A 88 6.51 -3.19 -5.17
C ALA A 88 7.04 -3.52 -3.77
N ALA A 89 8.10 -4.33 -3.67
CA ALA A 89 8.74 -4.64 -2.40
C ALA A 89 9.35 -3.39 -1.75
N SER A 90 10.10 -2.60 -2.52
CA SER A 90 10.72 -1.35 -2.07
C SER A 90 9.69 -0.34 -1.56
N TYR A 91 8.66 -0.03 -2.35
CA TYR A 91 7.63 0.92 -1.94
C TYR A 91 6.77 0.43 -0.78
N SER A 92 6.57 -0.89 -0.63
CA SER A 92 5.87 -1.43 0.53
C SER A 92 6.61 -1.21 1.86
N GLN A 93 7.90 -0.87 1.82
CA GLN A 93 8.73 -0.57 2.99
C GLN A 93 8.87 0.94 3.25
N SER A 94 8.26 1.79 2.42
CA SER A 94 8.29 3.25 2.57
C SER A 94 7.61 3.71 3.86
N LEU A 95 8.08 4.83 4.40
CA LEU A 95 7.41 5.57 5.49
C LEU A 95 6.41 6.61 4.96
N ALA A 96 6.44 6.91 3.66
CA ALA A 96 5.46 7.77 3.01
C ALA A 96 4.32 6.93 2.41
N SER A 97 3.12 7.49 2.30
CA SER A 97 1.99 6.82 1.64
C SER A 97 2.25 6.60 0.14
N PHE A 98 1.54 5.65 -0.46
CA PHE A 98 1.59 5.46 -1.91
C PHE A 98 0.74 6.53 -2.60
N HIS A 99 1.36 7.29 -3.49
CA HIS A 99 0.73 8.35 -4.28
C HIS A 99 0.14 7.79 -5.57
N TYR A 100 -1.19 7.70 -5.64
CA TYR A 100 -1.90 7.40 -6.88
C TYR A 100 -2.10 8.69 -7.69
N VAL A 101 -1.08 9.07 -8.45
CA VAL A 101 -1.03 10.33 -9.21
C VAL A 101 -2.05 10.33 -10.35
N GLY A 102 -2.75 11.44 -10.53
CA GLY A 102 -3.83 11.59 -11.53
C GLY A 102 -5.19 11.09 -11.04
N GLY A 103 -5.23 10.51 -9.84
CA GLY A 103 -6.42 10.00 -9.20
C GLY A 103 -7.06 8.80 -9.90
N PHE A 104 -8.19 8.35 -9.37
CA PHE A 104 -9.00 7.29 -9.99
C PHE A 104 -9.92 7.86 -11.07
N LEU A 105 -10.21 7.04 -12.10
CA LEU A 105 -11.11 7.46 -13.18
C LEU A 105 -12.58 7.51 -12.75
N SER A 106 -12.94 6.64 -11.81
CA SER A 106 -14.30 6.51 -11.30
C SER A 106 -14.28 5.88 -9.89
N SER A 107 -15.44 5.88 -9.22
CA SER A 107 -15.65 5.25 -7.92
C SER A 107 -15.43 3.74 -8.02
N GLU A 108 -15.89 3.16 -9.13
CA GLU A 108 -15.69 1.75 -9.45
C GLU A 108 -14.21 1.43 -9.70
N ASP A 109 -13.47 2.29 -10.42
CA ASP A 109 -12.01 2.14 -10.62
C ASP A 109 -11.28 2.18 -9.26
N GLN A 110 -11.61 3.15 -8.41
CA GLN A 110 -11.08 3.23 -7.04
C GLN A 110 -11.35 1.95 -6.24
N MET A 111 -12.62 1.54 -6.20
CA MET A 111 -13.05 0.33 -5.49
C MET A 111 -12.30 -0.90 -6.00
N LEU A 112 -12.28 -1.13 -7.32
CA LEU A 112 -11.64 -2.29 -7.93
C LEU A 112 -10.14 -2.31 -7.63
N ASN A 113 -9.44 -1.18 -7.80
CA ASN A 113 -8.00 -1.10 -7.54
C ASN A 113 -7.67 -1.37 -6.07
N CYS A 114 -8.44 -0.79 -5.13
CA CYS A 114 -8.22 -1.00 -3.69
C CYS A 114 -8.52 -2.45 -3.28
N CYS A 115 -9.61 -3.04 -3.78
CA CYS A 115 -9.93 -4.44 -3.51
C CYS A 115 -8.87 -5.41 -4.08
N VAL A 116 -8.42 -5.19 -5.31
CA VAL A 116 -7.36 -6.00 -5.94
C VAL A 116 -6.05 -5.90 -5.15
N ALA A 117 -5.70 -4.71 -4.66
CA ALA A 117 -4.53 -4.52 -3.81
C ALA A 117 -4.66 -5.31 -2.49
N LEU A 118 -5.83 -5.26 -1.85
CA LEU A 118 -6.11 -6.01 -0.62
C LEU A 118 -6.02 -7.53 -0.84
N LEU A 119 -6.59 -8.03 -1.93
CA LEU A 119 -6.57 -9.46 -2.29
C LEU A 119 -5.16 -9.95 -2.60
N ASN A 120 -4.36 -9.17 -3.34
CA ASN A 120 -2.97 -9.52 -3.61
C ASN A 120 -2.09 -9.46 -2.35
N ARG A 121 -2.37 -8.52 -1.45
CA ARG A 121 -1.71 -8.49 -0.14
C ARG A 121 -2.03 -9.75 0.67
N ASN A 122 -3.28 -10.20 0.68
CA ASN A 122 -3.69 -11.45 1.34
C ASN A 122 -3.02 -12.70 0.74
N ARG A 123 -2.67 -12.67 -0.55
CA ARG A 123 -1.90 -13.75 -1.20
C ARG A 123 -0.41 -13.75 -0.84
N GLY A 124 0.05 -12.80 -0.02
CA GLY A 124 1.44 -12.68 0.39
C GLY A 124 2.30 -11.84 -0.54
N PHE A 125 1.72 -11.14 -1.52
CA PHE A 125 2.49 -10.27 -2.42
C PHE A 125 2.68 -8.86 -1.84
N HIS A 126 3.82 -8.28 -2.16
CA HIS A 126 4.03 -6.84 -2.01
C HIS A 126 3.28 -6.11 -3.14
N VAL A 127 2.43 -5.16 -2.79
CA VAL A 127 1.59 -4.45 -3.78
C VAL A 127 2.10 -3.03 -4.07
N GLY A 128 3.18 -2.60 -3.40
CA GLY A 128 3.72 -1.25 -3.51
C GLY A 128 3.05 -0.23 -2.59
N ILE A 129 2.03 -0.65 -1.81
CA ILE A 129 1.39 0.20 -0.80
C ILE A 129 2.04 -0.10 0.56
N PRO A 130 2.55 0.93 1.26
CA PRO A 130 3.26 0.75 2.53
C PRO A 130 2.32 0.52 3.72
N VAL A 131 2.89 -0.02 4.80
CA VAL A 131 2.21 -0.17 6.10
C VAL A 131 2.67 0.95 7.03
N LEU A 132 1.77 1.86 7.40
CA LEU A 132 2.07 3.07 8.16
C LEU A 132 1.68 2.92 9.65
N ASP A 133 2.10 1.82 10.30
CA ASP A 133 1.72 1.55 11.68
C ASP A 133 2.34 2.54 12.68
N GLN A 134 3.53 3.06 12.39
CA GLN A 134 4.26 3.99 13.27
C GLN A 134 3.75 5.44 13.23
N ILE A 135 2.97 5.81 12.22
CA ILE A 135 2.49 7.19 12.03
C ILE A 135 1.14 7.39 12.72
N GLN A 136 1.00 8.47 13.48
CA GLN A 136 -0.25 8.81 14.18
C GLN A 136 -1.24 9.55 13.28
N PHE A 137 -1.57 8.96 12.13
CA PHE A 137 -2.43 9.55 11.10
C PHE A 137 -3.81 10.00 11.62
N PHE A 138 -4.44 9.23 12.52
CA PHE A 138 -5.80 9.56 12.98
C PHE A 138 -5.86 10.71 13.99
N ASP A 139 -4.70 11.12 14.52
CA ASP A 139 -4.59 12.15 15.56
C ASP A 139 -4.10 13.49 14.98
N VAL A 140 -3.79 13.57 13.68
CA VAL A 140 -3.18 14.73 13.00
C VAL A 140 -3.89 14.93 11.65
N PHE A 141 -3.98 16.17 11.15
CA PHE A 141 -4.56 16.35 9.82
C PHE A 141 -3.61 15.85 8.72
N PRO A 142 -4.14 15.35 7.58
CA PRO A 142 -3.28 14.87 6.50
C PRO A 142 -2.32 15.93 5.94
N TRP A 143 -2.76 17.19 5.84
CA TRP A 143 -1.95 18.30 5.33
C TRP A 143 -0.88 18.79 6.32
N GLU A 144 -0.94 18.35 7.58
CA GLU A 144 0.10 18.58 8.59
C GLU A 144 1.19 17.49 8.55
N LEU A 145 1.07 16.52 7.65
CA LEU A 145 2.00 15.40 7.46
C LEU A 145 2.60 15.42 6.04
N PRO A 146 3.34 16.48 5.65
CA PRO A 146 3.85 16.65 4.28
C PRO A 146 4.83 15.54 3.88
N ASP A 147 5.63 15.02 4.81
CA ASP A 147 6.57 13.92 4.53
C ASP A 147 5.86 12.58 4.25
N VAL A 148 4.58 12.46 4.64
CA VAL A 148 3.81 11.22 4.49
C VAL A 148 2.89 11.29 3.28
N PHE A 149 2.18 12.40 3.12
CA PHE A 149 1.17 12.57 2.09
C PHE A 149 1.56 13.57 1.02
N ASN A 150 2.46 14.52 1.26
CA ASN A 150 2.80 15.55 0.27
C ASN A 150 1.54 16.15 -0.40
N THR A 151 0.64 16.72 0.41
CA THR A 151 -0.71 17.12 -0.02
C THR A 151 -0.74 18.29 -1.01
N GLU A 152 0.41 18.87 -1.31
CA GLU A 152 0.60 19.88 -2.36
C GLU A 152 0.57 19.26 -3.76
N MET A 153 0.77 17.95 -3.88
CA MET A 153 0.53 17.21 -5.12
C MET A 153 -0.96 17.25 -5.45
N GLY A 154 -1.32 17.82 -6.61
CA GLY A 154 -2.71 18.11 -7.03
C GLY A 154 -3.70 16.94 -7.01
N ASN A 155 -4.23 16.51 -8.16
CA ASN A 155 -5.18 15.40 -8.20
C ASN A 155 -4.46 14.06 -7.85
N CYS A 156 -4.53 13.67 -6.58
CA CYS A 156 -3.88 12.48 -6.05
C CYS A 156 -4.77 11.79 -5.01
N ASN A 157 -4.68 10.46 -4.95
CA ASN A 157 -5.20 9.67 -3.84
C ASN A 157 -4.03 9.01 -3.11
N TRP A 158 -4.14 8.91 -1.79
CA TRP A 158 -3.10 8.37 -0.93
C TRP A 158 -3.51 7.03 -0.36
N LEU A 159 -2.73 6.00 -0.67
CA LEU A 159 -3.00 4.63 -0.26
C LEU A 159 -2.01 4.20 0.82
N PHE A 160 -2.52 3.59 1.89
CA PHE A 160 -1.68 3.01 2.93
C PHE A 160 -2.40 1.93 3.71
N PHE A 161 -1.67 0.90 4.14
CA PHE A 161 -2.16 -0.07 5.11
C PHE A 161 -1.94 0.45 6.52
N LYS A 162 -2.93 0.28 7.39
CA LYS A 162 -2.79 0.58 8.81
C LYS A 162 -3.86 -0.16 9.59
N LYS A 163 -3.55 -0.65 10.79
CA LYS A 163 -4.59 -1.21 11.66
C LYS A 163 -5.57 -0.10 12.13
N PRO A 164 -6.89 -0.30 12.03
CA PRO A 164 -7.86 0.63 12.59
C PRO A 164 -7.64 0.78 14.11
N PRO A 165 -7.66 2.01 14.66
CA PRO A 165 -7.59 2.21 16.09
C PRO A 165 -8.84 1.62 16.75
N SER A 166 -8.72 1.26 18.04
CA SER A 166 -9.89 0.81 18.82
C SER A 166 -10.97 1.89 18.93
N GLU A 167 -10.54 3.15 18.89
CA GLU A 167 -11.40 4.33 18.91
C GLU A 167 -10.74 5.43 18.07
N TYR A 168 -11.54 6.09 17.23
CA TYR A 168 -11.11 7.27 16.49
C TYR A 168 -11.24 8.50 17.37
N LYS A 169 -10.09 8.96 17.88
CA LYS A 169 -9.99 10.11 18.75
C LYS A 169 -10.15 11.41 17.96
N GLN A 170 -10.26 12.49 18.72
CA GLN A 170 -10.20 13.84 18.23
C GLN A 170 -8.77 14.15 17.74
N ILE A 171 -8.68 14.84 16.61
CA ILE A 171 -7.41 15.30 16.05
C ILE A 171 -6.82 16.35 17.02
N ARG A 172 -5.51 16.25 17.25
CA ARG A 172 -4.78 17.01 18.29
C ARG A 172 -5.08 18.50 18.19
N GLN A 173 -5.44 19.09 19.32
CA GLN A 173 -5.69 20.53 19.46
C GLN A 173 -6.81 21.08 18.54
N THR A 174 -7.54 20.22 17.83
CA THR A 174 -8.66 20.60 16.97
C THR A 174 -9.94 20.01 17.50
N ARG A 175 -11.10 20.43 17.01
CA ARG A 175 -12.43 19.89 17.43
C ARG A 175 -13.01 18.91 16.41
N MET A 176 -12.12 18.37 15.58
CA MET A 176 -12.47 17.50 14.46
C MET A 176 -12.15 16.06 14.79
N LYS A 177 -12.99 15.15 14.29
CA LYS A 177 -12.71 13.70 14.34
C LYS A 177 -13.19 13.04 13.06
N TRP A 178 -12.52 11.95 12.69
CA TRP A 178 -13.01 11.06 11.65
C TRP A 178 -14.30 10.39 12.12
N LYS A 179 -15.39 10.60 11.38
CA LYS A 179 -16.67 9.93 11.59
C LYS A 179 -16.87 8.93 10.46
N PHE A 180 -16.79 7.66 10.83
CA PHE A 180 -17.06 6.56 9.92
C PHE A 180 -18.57 6.40 9.72
N GLY A 181 -18.96 6.23 8.47
CA GLY A 181 -20.33 5.99 8.05
C GLY A 181 -20.73 4.52 8.16
N LYS A 182 -21.70 4.15 7.32
CA LYS A 182 -22.14 2.76 7.20
C LYS A 182 -21.04 1.91 6.55
N ARG A 183 -21.00 0.65 6.97
CA ARG A 183 -20.13 -0.38 6.41
C ARG A 183 -20.88 -1.15 5.33
N TYR A 184 -20.30 -1.23 4.14
CA TYR A 184 -20.87 -1.92 2.98
C TYR A 184 -20.02 -3.14 2.65
N GLN A 185 -20.64 -4.27 2.36
CA GLN A 185 -19.94 -5.40 1.77
C GLN A 185 -19.78 -5.14 0.28
N LEU A 186 -18.58 -5.30 -0.24
CA LEU A 186 -18.28 -5.11 -1.65
C LEU A 186 -18.36 -6.44 -2.38
N TYR A 187 -18.86 -6.38 -3.62
CA TYR A 187 -18.87 -7.49 -4.57
C TYR A 187 -18.16 -7.07 -5.85
N ILE A 188 -17.22 -7.88 -6.31
CA ILE A 188 -16.51 -7.66 -7.57
C ILE A 188 -17.05 -8.64 -8.59
N SER A 189 -17.77 -8.13 -9.58
CA SER A 189 -18.42 -8.95 -10.59
C SER A 189 -17.44 -9.89 -11.30
N GLY A 190 -17.84 -11.15 -11.46
CA GLY A 190 -17.07 -12.18 -12.16
C GLY A 190 -15.82 -12.67 -11.44
N ILE A 191 -15.64 -12.34 -10.15
CA ILE A 191 -14.48 -12.74 -9.36
C ILE A 191 -14.95 -13.35 -8.04
N ALA A 192 -14.63 -14.63 -7.80
CA ALA A 192 -14.78 -15.22 -6.48
C ALA A 192 -13.70 -14.65 -5.55
N HIS A 193 -14.12 -13.99 -4.48
CA HIS A 193 -13.21 -13.42 -3.48
C HIS A 193 -13.80 -13.53 -2.06
N PRO A 194 -12.94 -13.58 -1.02
CA PRO A 194 -13.40 -13.46 0.36
C PRO A 194 -14.10 -12.12 0.61
N GLU A 195 -14.88 -12.00 1.69
CA GLU A 195 -15.65 -10.79 2.00
C GLU A 195 -14.76 -9.55 2.16
N ILE A 196 -15.01 -8.50 1.39
CA ILE A 196 -14.36 -7.20 1.53
C ILE A 196 -15.41 -6.19 1.97
N PHE A 197 -15.07 -5.31 2.90
CA PHE A 197 -15.95 -4.27 3.39
C PHE A 197 -15.38 -2.89 3.06
N LEU A 198 -16.25 -1.96 2.70
CA LEU A 198 -15.96 -0.54 2.54
C LEU A 198 -16.66 0.27 3.63
N THR A 199 -15.92 1.14 4.28
CA THR A 199 -16.49 2.16 5.18
C THR A 199 -15.92 3.52 4.79
N GLY A 200 -16.79 4.43 4.34
CA GLY A 200 -16.42 5.83 4.11
C GLY A 200 -16.34 6.58 5.43
N ALA A 201 -15.43 7.54 5.53
CA ALA A 201 -15.29 8.44 6.66
C ALA A 201 -15.08 9.88 6.18
N SER A 202 -15.66 10.80 6.93
CA SER A 202 -15.48 12.23 6.75
C SER A 202 -15.03 12.88 8.07
N LEU A 203 -14.32 13.99 7.97
CA LEU A 203 -14.00 14.81 9.12
C LEU A 203 -15.26 15.54 9.57
N THR A 204 -15.60 15.42 10.86
CA THR A 204 -16.77 16.07 11.45
C THR A 204 -16.43 16.82 12.72
N LYS A 205 -17.14 17.91 12.92
CA LYS A 205 -17.08 18.74 14.13
C LYS A 205 -17.77 18.06 15.31
N GLN A 206 -17.16 18.14 16.48
CA GLN A 206 -17.84 17.76 17.72
C GLN A 206 -18.91 18.79 18.13
N PRO A 207 -20.07 18.35 18.64
CA PRO A 207 -21.13 19.25 19.11
C PRO A 207 -20.67 20.16 20.25
N GLY A 208 -21.20 21.40 20.30
CA GLY A 208 -21.16 22.25 21.49
C GLY A 208 -20.06 23.32 21.57
N LEU A 209 -19.25 23.52 20.53
CA LEU A 209 -18.10 24.42 20.58
C LEU A 209 -17.86 25.12 19.21
N ALA A 210 -17.62 26.43 19.18
CA ALA A 210 -17.35 27.18 17.93
C ALA A 210 -16.03 26.74 17.26
N LEU A 211 -15.94 26.73 15.94
CA LEU A 211 -14.71 26.45 15.18
C LEU A 211 -14.54 27.60 14.17
N GLU A 212 -13.31 27.89 13.77
CA GLU A 212 -13.07 28.81 12.66
C GLU A 212 -13.60 28.20 11.36
N GLU A 213 -14.15 29.03 10.48
CA GLU A 213 -14.83 28.61 9.25
C GLU A 213 -13.87 27.95 8.24
N ILE A 214 -12.61 28.41 8.22
CA ILE A 214 -11.54 27.93 7.32
C ILE A 214 -11.24 26.44 7.52
N ASP A 215 -11.16 25.99 8.78
CA ASP A 215 -10.87 24.59 9.10
C ASP A 215 -11.99 23.65 8.66
N ILE A 216 -13.23 24.13 8.65
CA ILE A 216 -14.41 23.36 8.27
C ILE A 216 -14.41 23.12 6.76
N ASP A 217 -14.17 24.17 5.98
CA ASP A 217 -14.12 24.08 4.52
C ASP A 217 -12.98 23.20 4.04
N LEU A 218 -11.80 23.30 4.66
CA LEU A 218 -10.69 22.42 4.35
C LEU A 218 -11.04 20.99 4.73
N ALA A 219 -11.59 20.72 5.90
CA ALA A 219 -11.98 19.38 6.33
C ALA A 219 -13.01 18.72 5.40
N HIS A 220 -13.97 19.46 4.88
CA HIS A 220 -14.96 18.97 3.90
C HIS A 220 -14.35 18.61 2.54
N GLN A 221 -13.10 19.00 2.28
CA GLN A 221 -12.39 18.61 1.07
C GLN A 221 -11.82 17.20 1.16
N TRP A 222 -11.76 16.60 2.35
CA TRP A 222 -11.09 15.32 2.55
C TRP A 222 -12.08 14.18 2.81
N THR A 223 -11.89 13.08 2.09
CA THR A 223 -12.60 11.83 2.29
C THR A 223 -11.62 10.71 2.55
N LEU A 224 -12.00 9.80 3.44
CA LEU A 224 -11.21 8.63 3.77
C LEU A 224 -12.05 7.38 3.56
N ASN A 225 -11.62 6.51 2.67
CA ASN A 225 -12.27 5.22 2.43
C ASN A 225 -11.43 4.12 3.07
N LEU A 226 -12.07 3.27 3.87
CA LEU A 226 -11.46 2.12 4.53
C LEU A 226 -11.97 0.84 3.86
N TYR A 227 -11.05 0.10 3.24
CA TYR A 227 -11.27 -1.23 2.68
C TYR A 227 -10.72 -2.29 3.65
N GLU A 228 -11.57 -3.18 4.13
CA GLU A 228 -11.20 -4.20 5.12
C GLU A 228 -11.51 -5.61 4.64
N GLY A 229 -10.61 -6.53 4.92
CA GLY A 229 -10.78 -7.93 4.61
C GLY A 229 -9.55 -8.73 5.00
N MET A 230 -9.75 -9.96 5.46
CA MET A 230 -8.69 -10.96 5.63
C MET A 230 -7.62 -10.52 6.64
N GLY A 231 -8.02 -9.71 7.62
CA GLY A 231 -7.12 -9.14 8.62
C GLY A 231 -6.31 -7.93 8.16
N PHE A 232 -6.54 -7.43 6.95
CA PHE A 232 -5.92 -6.22 6.41
C PHE A 232 -6.91 -5.06 6.34
N SER A 233 -6.37 -3.85 6.47
CA SER A 233 -7.11 -2.59 6.44
C SER A 233 -6.33 -1.60 5.56
N LEU A 234 -6.87 -1.35 4.38
CA LEU A 234 -6.33 -0.43 3.38
C LEU A 234 -7.13 0.88 3.45
N TYR A 235 -6.44 1.98 3.69
CA TYR A 235 -7.00 3.31 3.64
C TYR A 235 -6.70 3.96 2.29
N CYS A 236 -7.70 4.64 1.74
CA CYS A 236 -7.60 5.51 0.59
C CYS A 236 -8.08 6.90 0.98
N LEU A 237 -7.14 7.81 1.18
CA LEU A 237 -7.42 9.22 1.43
C LEU A 237 -7.52 9.97 0.10
N SER A 238 -8.46 10.91 -0.01
CA SER A 238 -8.71 11.69 -1.22
C SER A 238 -9.03 13.14 -0.84
N SER A 239 -8.57 14.10 -1.64
CA SER A 239 -8.97 15.52 -1.55
C SER A 239 -9.99 15.84 -2.65
N LYS A 240 -10.77 16.94 -2.53
CA LYS A 240 -11.86 17.30 -3.47
C LYS A 240 -11.46 17.31 -4.95
N GLY A 241 -10.18 17.57 -5.26
CA GLY A 241 -9.65 17.51 -6.63
C GLY A 241 -9.49 16.10 -7.21
N GLY A 242 -9.53 15.07 -6.36
CA GLY A 242 -9.47 13.64 -6.69
C GLY A 242 -10.57 12.82 -6.02
N GLN A 243 -11.64 13.48 -5.55
CA GLN A 243 -12.81 12.79 -5.04
C GLN A 243 -13.55 12.16 -6.21
N VAL A 244 -13.77 10.85 -6.12
CA VAL A 244 -14.89 10.25 -6.81
C VAL A 244 -15.97 9.97 -5.78
N GLU A 245 -17.16 10.50 -6.03
CA GLU A 245 -18.32 10.20 -5.20
C GLU A 245 -18.62 8.71 -5.35
N ILE A 246 -18.33 7.95 -4.29
CA ILE A 246 -18.72 6.56 -4.22
C ILE A 246 -20.18 6.56 -3.79
N GLU A 247 -21.08 6.67 -4.76
CA GLU A 247 -22.38 6.05 -4.62
C GLU A 247 -22.17 4.56 -4.93
N PRO A 248 -22.21 3.68 -3.92
CA PRO A 248 -22.12 2.28 -4.20
C PRO A 248 -23.38 1.89 -4.98
N ASP A 249 -23.22 1.49 -6.23
CA ASP A 249 -24.21 0.69 -6.99
C ASP A 249 -24.24 -0.75 -6.44
N VAL A 250 -24.15 -0.84 -5.11
CA VAL A 250 -24.17 -2.07 -4.34
C VAL A 250 -25.62 -2.44 -4.26
N GLU A 251 -25.99 -3.55 -4.91
CA GLU A 251 -27.18 -4.30 -4.53
C GLU A 251 -27.19 -4.36 -3.01
N LYS A 252 -28.09 -3.60 -2.38
CA LYS A 252 -28.08 -3.27 -0.96
C LYS A 252 -28.33 -4.52 -0.13
N ILE A 253 -27.36 -5.41 0.00
CA ILE A 253 -27.33 -6.44 1.02
C ILE A 253 -26.89 -5.73 2.28
N GLN A 254 -27.85 -5.09 2.94
CA GLN A 254 -27.64 -4.42 4.22
C GLN A 254 -27.29 -5.48 5.27
N SER A 255 -26.00 -5.71 5.48
CA SER A 255 -25.54 -6.45 6.64
C SER A 255 -25.69 -5.53 7.85
N ASN A 256 -26.71 -5.76 8.69
CA ASN A 256 -26.91 -5.07 9.96
C ASN A 256 -25.88 -5.48 11.05
N LYS A 257 -24.74 -6.07 10.67
CA LYS A 257 -23.67 -6.37 11.62
C LYS A 257 -22.91 -5.09 11.92
N SER A 258 -23.23 -4.50 13.08
CA SER A 258 -22.36 -3.58 13.81
C SER A 258 -20.90 -4.06 13.73
N LEU A 259 -19.97 -3.11 13.62
CA LEU A 259 -18.51 -3.35 13.62
C LEU A 259 -18.14 -4.50 14.57
N PRO A 260 -17.24 -5.42 14.16
CA PRO A 260 -16.90 -6.57 14.99
C PRO A 260 -16.43 -6.09 16.38
N PRO A 261 -16.99 -6.65 17.46
CA PRO A 261 -16.63 -6.24 18.81
C PRO A 261 -15.14 -6.48 19.03
N THR A 262 -14.45 -5.46 19.51
CA THR A 262 -13.07 -5.52 19.98
C THR A 262 -12.94 -6.70 20.97
N PRO A 263 -11.93 -7.58 20.83
CA PRO A 263 -11.70 -8.61 21.84
C PRO A 263 -11.40 -7.91 23.16
N LYS A 264 -12.34 -8.00 24.11
CA LYS A 264 -12.15 -7.54 25.48
C LYS A 264 -10.96 -8.31 26.05
N ALA A 265 -9.92 -7.59 26.45
CA ALA A 265 -8.82 -8.15 27.21
C ALA A 265 -9.40 -8.86 28.45
N THR A 266 -9.21 -10.17 28.50
CA THR A 266 -9.67 -11.02 29.59
C THR A 266 -9.01 -10.52 30.87
N ALA A 267 -9.84 -10.14 31.83
CA ALA A 267 -9.40 -9.68 33.14
C ALA A 267 -8.53 -10.74 33.82
N SER A 268 -7.39 -10.25 34.30
CA SER A 268 -6.41 -10.92 35.14
C SER A 268 -7.08 -11.68 36.30
N LEU A 269 -6.87 -13.00 36.33
CA LEU A 269 -7.20 -13.85 37.47
C LEU A 269 -6.28 -13.48 38.65
N LYS A 270 -6.89 -13.01 39.74
CA LYS A 270 -6.25 -12.88 41.06
C LYS A 270 -5.64 -14.22 41.49
N PRO A 271 -4.40 -14.25 42.01
CA PRO A 271 -3.83 -15.46 42.57
C PRO A 271 -4.45 -15.75 43.95
N ALA A 272 -4.89 -16.99 44.13
CA ALA A 272 -5.32 -17.50 45.42
C ALA A 272 -4.12 -17.66 46.36
N SER A 273 -4.29 -17.10 47.57
CA SER A 273 -3.42 -17.24 48.72
C SER A 273 -3.26 -18.72 49.11
N LEU A 274 -2.05 -19.27 48.95
CA LEU A 274 -1.65 -20.56 49.51
C LEU A 274 -0.90 -20.34 50.82
N LYS A 275 -1.45 -20.93 51.88
CA LYS A 275 -0.92 -20.91 53.24
C LYS A 275 0.41 -21.67 53.33
N SER A 276 1.25 -21.08 54.17
CA SER A 276 2.49 -21.56 54.74
C SER A 276 2.49 -23.02 55.21
N ALA A 277 3.51 -23.77 54.78
CA ALA A 277 4.10 -24.85 55.57
C ALA A 277 5.61 -24.93 55.27
N SER A 278 6.41 -24.91 56.32
CA SER A 278 7.83 -25.26 56.40
C SER A 278 7.99 -26.05 57.72
N PRO A 279 9.09 -26.78 58.01
CA PRO A 279 10.31 -27.04 57.23
C PRO A 279 10.76 -28.53 57.26
N SER A 280 11.72 -28.93 56.40
CA SER A 280 12.76 -29.88 56.82
C SER A 280 13.99 -29.91 55.91
N LYS A 281 15.11 -30.24 56.56
CA LYS A 281 16.51 -30.02 56.20
C LYS A 281 17.07 -31.04 55.20
N LYS A 282 18.13 -30.60 54.50
CA LYS A 282 19.51 -31.17 54.46
C LYS A 282 20.03 -31.69 53.11
N ASN A 283 21.33 -31.38 52.91
CA ASN A 283 22.35 -31.89 51.96
C ASN A 283 22.45 -31.14 50.62
N LYS A 284 23.50 -30.34 50.35
CA LYS A 284 24.97 -30.55 50.28
C LYS A 284 25.41 -31.36 49.04
N ARG A 285 25.78 -30.67 47.96
CA ARG A 285 27.06 -30.78 47.21
C ARG A 285 26.95 -30.12 45.81
N GLU A 286 27.79 -29.11 45.58
CA GLU A 286 28.46 -28.82 44.30
C GLU A 286 29.43 -29.97 43.94
N PRO A 287 29.89 -30.17 42.68
CA PRO A 287 30.47 -29.10 41.85
C PRO A 287 30.42 -29.21 40.29
N SER A 288 30.73 -28.05 39.68
CA SER A 288 31.60 -27.80 38.49
C SER A 288 31.21 -28.10 37.03
N ALA A 289 31.58 -27.09 36.21
CA ALA A 289 32.13 -27.08 34.84
C ALA A 289 31.17 -27.16 33.63
N THR A 290 31.06 -26.07 32.84
CA THR A 290 31.77 -25.80 31.56
C THR A 290 31.21 -26.63 30.40
N THR A 291 30.58 -26.05 29.36
CA THR A 291 31.30 -25.63 28.13
C THR A 291 30.38 -24.82 27.21
N VAL A 292 30.93 -23.71 26.72
CA VAL A 292 30.44 -22.87 25.61
C VAL A 292 30.85 -23.51 24.29
N LEU A 293 29.94 -23.61 23.32
CA LEU A 293 30.28 -23.92 21.93
C LEU A 293 29.63 -22.90 21.00
N THR A 294 30.42 -21.88 20.69
CA THR A 294 30.26 -20.96 19.56
C THR A 294 30.75 -21.64 18.28
N SER A 295 29.89 -21.76 17.26
CA SER A 295 30.31 -22.07 15.89
C SER A 295 30.33 -20.79 15.06
N GLN A 296 31.53 -20.29 14.75
CA GLN A 296 31.77 -19.31 13.69
C GLN A 296 31.91 -20.04 12.35
N CYS A 297 31.18 -19.58 11.34
CA CYS A 297 31.35 -20.00 9.96
C CYS A 297 32.25 -18.99 9.24
N LYS A 298 33.46 -19.40 8.87
CA LYS A 298 34.37 -18.66 7.98
C LYS A 298 34.15 -19.17 6.56
N ILE A 299 33.84 -18.26 5.64
CA ILE A 299 33.90 -18.49 4.20
C ILE A 299 35.17 -17.81 3.69
N THR A 300 36.05 -18.58 3.08
CA THR A 300 37.12 -18.10 2.19
C THR A 300 37.21 -19.06 1.02
N GLY A 301 37.24 -18.49 -0.18
CA GLY A 301 37.32 -19.15 -1.48
C GLY A 301 36.80 -18.20 -2.54
#